data_AF-A0AAJ0UJ00-F1
#
_entry.id   AF-A0AAJ0UJ00-F1
#
_cell.length_a   1.000
_cell.length_b   1.000
_cell.length_c   1.000
_cell.angle_alpha   90.00
_cell.angle_beta   90.00
_cell.angle_gamma   90.00
#
_symmetry.space_group_name_H-M   'P 1'
#
loop_
_entity.id
_entity.type
_entity.pdbx_description
1 polymer ?
#
loop_
_entity_poly.entity_id
_entity_poly.type
_entity_poly.pdbx_seq_one_letter_code
_entity_poly.pdbx_strand_id
1 'polypeptide(L)' 'MVNAFVDLAPLIEADLGRFQPYVGIGAGLAYNQLGKMTYRFPQNPYRHKLSVTPDGERTSFTYRLTAGR' A
#
# COMPACT_ATOMS: atom_id res chain seq x y z
N MET A 1 -8.57 -3.51 0.08
CA MET A 1 -8.65 -2.05 -0.05
C MET A 1 -10.09 -1.68 -0.33
N VAL A 2 -10.62 -0.65 0.32
CA VAL A 2 -12.01 -0.17 0.12
C VAL A 2 -11.93 1.29 -0.33
N ASN A 3 -12.67 1.64 -1.39
CA ASN A 3 -12.69 2.99 -1.96
C ASN A 3 -14.14 3.47 -2.13
N ALA A 4 -14.37 4.75 -1.90
CA ALA A 4 -15.64 5.44 -2.13
C ALA A 4 -15.38 6.71 -2.97
N PHE A 5 -16.29 7.00 -3.90
CA PHE A 5 -16.19 8.14 -4.81
C PHE A 5 -17.52 8.88 -4.85
N VAL A 6 -17.44 10.21 -4.94
CA VAL A 6 -18.59 11.10 -5.10
C VAL A 6 -18.32 11.97 -6.31
N ASP A 7 -19.24 11.94 -7.27
CA ASP A 7 -19.28 12.89 -8.38
C ASP A 7 -19.73 14.25 -7.86
N LEU A 8 -18.94 15.29 -8.13
CA LEU A 8 -19.24 16.65 -7.68
C LEU A 8 -20.13 17.40 -8.67
N ALA A 9 -20.17 17.01 -9.94
CA ALA A 9 -20.99 17.68 -10.95
C ALA A 9 -22.48 17.80 -10.55
N PRO A 10 -23.15 16.75 -10.05
CA PRO A 10 -24.54 16.85 -9.63
C PRO A 10 -24.74 17.61 -8.30
N LEU A 11 -23.70 17.77 -7.47
CA LEU A 11 -23.81 18.46 -6.17
C LEU A 11 -23.77 19.99 -6.26
N ILE A 12 -23.18 20.54 -7.33
CA ILE A 12 -23.04 22.00 -7.52
C ILE A 12 -24.05 22.58 -8.51
N GLU A 13 -25.03 21.78 -8.96
CA GLU A 13 -26.10 22.17 -9.90
C GLU A 13 -25.59 22.99 -11.11
N ALA A 14 -24.35 22.76 -11.51
CA ALA A 14 -23.70 23.47 -12.60
C ALA A 14 -23.74 22.59 -13.84
N ASP A 15 -24.24 23.13 -14.95
CA ASP A 15 -24.08 22.49 -16.26
C ASP A 15 -22.61 22.64 -16.70
N LEU A 16 -21.81 21.65 -16.32
CA LEU A 16 -20.39 21.59 -16.64
C LEU A 16 -20.12 20.90 -17.99
N GLY A 17 -21.16 20.52 -18.74
CA GLY A 17 -21.03 19.81 -20.00
C GLY A 17 -20.23 18.49 -19.86
N ARG A 18 -19.09 18.38 -20.55
CA ARG A 18 -18.21 17.19 -20.49
C ARG A 18 -17.29 17.17 -19.26
N PHE A 19 -17.24 18.24 -18.48
CA PHE A 19 -16.36 18.35 -17.33
C PHE A 19 -17.10 17.81 -16.09
N GLN A 20 -16.67 16.63 -15.59
CA GLN A 20 -17.32 15.96 -14.45
C GLN A 20 -16.29 15.77 -13.33
N PRO A 21 -16.06 16.80 -12.50
CA PRO A 21 -15.12 16.71 -11.41
C PRO A 21 -15.59 15.70 -10.37
N TYR A 22 -14.67 14.93 -9.83
CA TYR A 22 -14.97 13.95 -8.79
C TYR A 22 -13.96 14.01 -7.65
N VAL A 23 -14.43 13.63 -6.46
CA VAL A 23 -13.55 13.39 -5.31
C VAL A 23 -13.75 11.97 -4.82
N GLY A 24 -12.67 11.39 -4.31
CA GLY A 24 -12.65 10.03 -3.80
C GLY A 24 -11.87 9.95 -2.50
N ILE A 25 -12.29 9.02 -1.66
CA ILE A 25 -11.57 8.63 -0.46
C ILE A 25 -11.34 7.12 -0.49
N GLY A 26 -10.21 6.67 0.04
CA GLY A 26 -9.88 5.26 0.10
C GLY A 26 -9.18 4.92 1.40
N ALA A 27 -9.39 3.71 1.89
CA ALA A 27 -8.67 3.15 3.02
C ALA A 27 -8.19 1.73 2.71
N GLY A 28 -7.03 1.38 3.23
CA GLY A 28 -6.41 0.08 3.05
C GLY A 28 -5.75 -0.42 4.32
N LEU A 29 -5.85 -1.73 4.53
CA LEU A 29 -5.07 -2.46 5.52
C LEU A 29 -4.22 -3.49 4.75
N ALA A 30 -2.95 -3.57 5.08
CA ALA A 30 -2.02 -4.55 4.55
C ALA A 30 -1.33 -5.27 5.71
N TYR A 31 -1.26 -6.60 5.61
CA TYR A 31 -0.56 -7.44 6.57
C TYR A 31 0.56 -8.15 5.82
N ASN A 32 1.82 -7.89 6.22
CA ASN A 32 2.99 -8.53 5.66
C ASN A 32 3.67 -9.37 6.73
N GLN A 33 3.98 -10.63 6.40
CA GLN A 33 4.75 -11.53 7.25
C GLN A 33 6.02 -11.91 6.49
N LEU A 34 7.18 -11.49 7.01
CA LEU A 34 8.48 -11.87 6.47
C LEU A 34 9.02 -13.06 7.28
N GLY A 35 9.18 -14.20 6.58
CA GLY A 35 9.79 -15.40 7.14
C GLY A 35 11.30 -15.26 7.32
N LYS A 36 11.85 -15.86 8.37
CA LYS A 36 13.29 -15.93 8.62
C LYS A 36 13.93 -16.98 7.72
N MET A 37 14.99 -16.62 7.00
CA MET A 37 15.82 -17.58 6.26
C MET A 37 17.24 -17.57 6.82
N THR A 38 17.78 -18.75 7.14
CA THR A 38 19.16 -18.91 7.61
C THR A 38 19.96 -19.63 6.54
N TYR A 39 20.93 -18.93 5.94
CA TYR A 39 21.87 -19.54 5.00
C TYR A 39 23.12 -20.02 5.73
N ARG A 40 23.50 -21.28 5.52
CA ARG A 40 24.76 -21.85 6.00
C ARG A 40 25.66 -22.10 4.79
N PHE A 41 26.90 -21.61 4.85
CA PHE A 41 27.91 -21.81 3.81
C PHE A 41 28.98 -22.79 4.32
N PRO A 42 28.80 -24.10 4.12
CA PRO A 42 29.64 -25.13 4.74
C PRO A 42 31.07 -25.22 4.17
N GLN A 43 31.37 -24.60 3.03
CA GLN A 43 32.68 -24.71 2.36
C GLN A 43 33.58 -23.47 2.49
N ASN A 44 33.30 -22.53 3.41
CA ASN A 44 34.13 -21.33 3.58
C ASN A 44 35.18 -21.52 4.72
N PRO A 45 36.49 -21.54 4.44
CA PRO A 45 37.54 -21.89 5.40
C PRO A 45 37.85 -20.84 6.48
N TYR A 46 37.25 -19.64 6.42
CA TYR A 46 37.44 -18.58 7.42
C TYR A 46 36.08 -18.05 7.91
N ARG A 47 35.80 -18.30 9.20
CA ARG A 47 34.63 -17.86 10.00
C ARG A 47 33.26 -18.16 9.38
N HIS A 48 32.46 -18.97 10.08
CA HIS A 48 31.04 -19.16 9.79
C HIS A 48 30.33 -17.80 9.72
N LYS A 49 29.99 -17.34 8.51
CA LYS A 49 29.16 -16.15 8.32
C LYS A 49 27.69 -16.57 8.41
N LEU A 50 27.10 -16.38 9.59
CA LEU A 50 25.65 -16.41 9.77
C LEU A 50 25.08 -15.10 9.20
N SER A 51 24.32 -15.19 8.10
CA SER A 51 23.50 -14.08 7.62
C SER A 51 22.08 -14.31 8.11
N VAL A 52 21.60 -13.44 9.01
CA VAL A 52 20.23 -13.48 9.53
C VAL A 52 19.44 -12.40 8.80
N THR A 53 18.54 -12.81 7.92
CA THR A 53 17.57 -11.88 7.32
C THR A 53 16.53 -11.51 8.40
N PRO A 54 16.20 -10.22 8.59
CA PRO A 54 15.25 -9.81 9.61
C PRO A 54 13.87 -10.44 9.36
N ASP A 55 13.30 -10.97 10.43
CA ASP A 55 11.96 -11.55 10.53
C ASP A 55 11.00 -10.55 11.16
N GLY A 56 9.72 -10.63 10.79
CA GLY A 56 8.71 -9.78 11.41
C GLY A 56 7.35 -9.76 10.73
N GLU A 57 6.36 -9.39 11.53
CA GLU A 57 5.00 -9.11 11.10
C GLU A 57 4.80 -7.59 11.09
N ARG A 58 4.28 -7.08 9.98
CA ARG A 58 3.99 -5.65 9.85
C ARG A 58 2.59 -5.45 9.28
N THR A 59 1.72 -4.94 10.13
CA THR A 59 0.43 -4.37 9.70
C THR A 59 0.63 -2.91 9.32
N SER A 60 0.10 -2.50 8.18
CA SER A 60 0.13 -1.12 7.71
C SER A 60 -1.28 -0.67 7.36
N PHE A 61 -1.65 0.52 7.83
CA PHE A 61 -2.87 1.21 7.44
C PHE A 61 -2.53 2.34 6.48
N THR A 62 -3.37 2.54 5.46
CA THR A 62 -3.24 3.64 4.51
C THR A 62 -4.59 4.28 4.27
N TYR A 63 -4.59 5.60 4.11
CA TYR A 63 -5.73 6.38 3.66
C TYR A 63 -5.31 7.20 2.43
N ARG A 64 -6.25 7.42 1.51
CA ARG A 64 -6.04 8.13 0.27
C ARG A 64 -7.17 9.13 0.06
N LEU A 65 -6.82 10.35 -0.31
CA LEU A 65 -7.73 11.34 -0.86
C LEU A 65 -7.42 11.47 -2.35
N THR A 66 -8.44 11.63 -3.18
CA THR A 66 -8.30 11.75 -4.64
C THR A 66 -9.23 12.85 -5.13
N ALA A 67 -8.75 13.68 -6.04
CA ALA A 67 -9.55 14.65 -6.77
C ALA A 67 -9.18 14.56 -8.24
N GLY A 68 -10.16 14.61 -9.13
CA GLY A 68 -9.96 14.47 -10.56
C GLY A 68 -11.04 15.17 -11.39
N ARG A 69 -10.87 15.10 -12.71
CA ARG A 69 -11.76 15.66 -13.72
C ARG A 69 -11.86 14.73 -14.92
#